data_AF-A0A1Q9NZD4-F1
#
_entry.id   AF-A0A1Q9NZD4-F1
#
_cell.length_a   1.000
_cell.length_b   1.000
_cell.length_c   1.000
_cell.angle_alpha   90.00
_cell.angle_beta   90.00
_cell.angle_gamma   90.00
#
_symmetry.space_group_name_H-M   'P 1'
#
loop_
_entity.id
_entity.type
_entity.pdbx_description
1 polymer ?
#
loop_
_entity_poly.entity_id
_entity_poly.type
_entity_poly.pdbx_seq_one_letter_code
_entity_poly.pdbx_strand_id
1 'polypeptide(L)' 'MGIEEAISWGITFFEQNFAKIIFTNEKILASAWEIFQKDTGERKPMNLTDCVVVECKSLLKCDEILTFDERLKNYH' A
#
# COMPACT_ATOMS: atom_id res chain seq x y z
N MET A 1 -2.67 -19.46 14.68
CA MET A 1 -1.28 -19.41 14.16
C MET A 1 -1.00 -18.24 13.23
N GLY A 2 -1.88 -17.82 12.29
CA GLY A 2 -1.50 -16.77 11.33
C GLY A 2 -1.32 -15.33 11.87
N ILE A 3 -2.26 -14.80 12.68
CA ILE A 3 -2.24 -13.38 13.09
C ILE A 3 -1.18 -13.08 14.15
N GLU A 4 -1.02 -13.95 15.15
CA GLU A 4 -0.03 -13.76 16.23
C GLU A 4 1.40 -13.78 15.68
N GLU A 5 1.67 -14.63 14.70
CA GLU A 5 2.96 -14.72 14.04
C GLU A 5 3.24 -13.46 13.19
N ALA A 6 2.26 -12.95 12.46
CA ALA A 6 2.39 -11.69 11.72
C ALA A 6 2.65 -10.48 12.66
N ILE A 7 1.99 -10.43 13.82
CA ILE A 7 2.23 -9.39 14.83
C ILE A 7 3.65 -9.48 15.38
N SER A 8 4.12 -10.69 15.72
CA SER A 8 5.48 -10.94 16.22
C SER A 8 6.57 -10.50 15.22
N TRP A 9 6.38 -10.85 13.94
CA TRP A 9 7.24 -10.38 12.86
C TRP A 9 7.20 -8.86 12.72
N GLY A 10 6.01 -8.26 12.82
CA GLY A 10 5.85 -6.81 12.83
C GLY A 10 6.74 -6.15 13.89
N ILE A 11 6.59 -6.54 15.16
CA ILE A 11 7.39 -6.01 16.28
C ILE A 11 8.89 -6.12 15.99
N THR A 12 9.35 -7.30 15.55
CA THR A 12 10.76 -7.55 15.26
C THR A 12 11.30 -6.63 14.15
N PHE A 13 10.56 -6.47 13.05
CA PHE A 13 10.98 -5.60 11.94
C PHE A 13 10.96 -4.12 12.32
N PHE A 14 10.04 -3.70 13.21
CA PHE A 14 9.96 -2.33 13.68
C PHE A 14 11.12 -1.97 14.62
N GLU A 15 11.42 -2.83 15.60
CA GLU A 15 12.51 -2.58 16.56
C GLU A 15 13.88 -2.50 15.90
N GLN A 16 14.08 -3.22 14.80
CA GLN A 16 15.33 -3.24 14.04
C GLN A 16 15.45 -2.09 13.03
N ASN A 17 14.47 -1.17 12.95
CA ASN A 17 14.39 -0.15 11.90
C ASN A 17 14.51 -0.75 10.47
N PHE A 18 14.08 -2.00 10.30
CA PHE A 18 14.17 -2.69 9.03
C PHE A 18 13.23 -2.07 7.98
N ALA A 19 12.09 -1.55 8.44
CA ALA A 19 11.13 -0.84 7.60
C ALA A 19 10.76 0.52 8.22
N LYS A 20 10.47 1.50 7.38
CA LYS A 20 9.86 2.76 7.80
C LYS A 20 8.34 2.66 7.65
N ILE A 21 7.61 3.01 8.71
CA ILE A 21 6.15 3.08 8.66
C ILE A 21 5.75 4.42 8.07
N ILE A 22 4.89 4.38 7.07
CA ILE A 22 4.28 5.56 6.49
C ILE A 22 2.91 5.72 7.15
N PHE A 23 2.74 6.81 7.89
CA PHE A 23 1.44 7.16 8.46
C PHE A 23 0.64 7.95 7.43
N THR A 24 -0.49 7.39 7.03
CA THR A 24 -1.41 8.05 6.10
C THR A 24 -1.98 9.31 6.73
N ASN A 25 -2.10 10.38 5.93
CA ASN A 25 -2.76 11.63 6.33
C ASN A 25 -3.90 11.98 5.35
N GLU A 26 -4.64 13.03 5.65
CA GLU A 26 -5.79 13.46 4.84
C GLU A 26 -5.41 13.74 3.38
N LYS A 27 -4.22 14.28 3.11
CA LYS A 27 -3.75 14.55 1.75
C LYS A 27 -3.54 13.25 0.97
N ILE A 28 -2.89 12.25 1.57
CA ILE A 28 -2.69 10.93 0.95
C ILE A 28 -4.05 10.26 0.71
N LEU A 29 -4.95 10.32 1.69
CA LEU A 29 -6.29 9.74 1.55
C LEU A 29 -7.10 10.40 0.44
N ALA A 30 -7.07 11.73 0.34
CA ALA A 30 -7.77 12.46 -0.70
C ALA A 30 -7.25 12.08 -2.10
N SER A 31 -5.93 11.99 -2.27
CA SER A 31 -5.34 11.59 -3.56
C SER A 31 -5.64 10.13 -3.90
N ALA A 32 -5.51 9.21 -2.93
CA ALA A 32 -5.89 7.82 -3.10
C ALA A 32 -7.38 7.65 -3.45
N TRP A 33 -8.25 8.50 -2.92
CA TRP A 33 -9.67 8.52 -3.25
C TRP A 33 -9.92 8.90 -4.72
N GLU A 34 -9.16 9.87 -5.26
CA GLU A 34 -9.25 10.22 -6.68
C GLU A 34 -8.82 9.06 -7.59
N ILE A 35 -7.78 8.31 -7.20
CA ILE A 35 -7.33 7.10 -7.92
C ILE A 35 -8.46 6.07 -7.91
N PHE A 36 -9.02 5.79 -6.73
CA PHE A 36 -10.10 4.83 -6.54
C PHE A 36 -11.34 5.16 -7.39
N GLN A 37 -11.71 6.43 -7.48
CA GLN A 37 -12.86 6.87 -8.30
C GLN A 37 -12.63 6.72 -9.81
N LYS A 38 -11.38 6.81 -10.27
CA LYS A 38 -11.02 6.65 -11.69
C LYS A 38 -10.98 5.19 -12.12
N ASP A 39 -10.80 4.26 -11.18
CA ASP A 39 -10.62 2.82 -11.43
C ASP A 39 -11.94 2.03 -11.68
N THR A 40 -12.95 2.68 -12.27
CA THR A 40 -14.31 2.12 -12.38
C THR A 40 -14.52 1.20 -13.59
N GLY A 41 -13.51 1.00 -14.43
CA GLY A 41 -13.61 0.21 -15.67
C GLY A 41 -13.00 -1.19 -15.62
N GLU A 42 -12.30 -1.55 -14.54
CA GLU A 42 -11.55 -2.80 -14.48
C GLU A 42 -12.40 -4.00 -14.03
N ARG A 43 -12.10 -5.19 -14.59
CA ARG A 43 -12.76 -6.45 -14.20
C ARG A 43 -12.56 -6.78 -12.71
N LYS A 44 -11.50 -6.28 -12.09
CA LYS A 44 -11.23 -6.41 -10.66
C LYS A 44 -10.61 -5.11 -10.10
N PRO A 45 -11.43 -4.14 -9.70
CA PRO A 45 -10.96 -2.82 -9.27
C PRO A 45 -10.09 -2.90 -8.01
N MET A 46 -9.13 -1.99 -7.90
CA MET A 46 -8.34 -1.76 -6.69
C MET A 46 -9.26 -1.36 -5.54
N ASN A 47 -8.91 -1.80 -4.32
CA ASN A 47 -9.56 -1.27 -3.13
C ASN A 47 -8.88 0.05 -2.68
N LEU A 48 -9.45 0.75 -1.70
CA LEU A 48 -8.88 2.03 -1.24
C LEU A 48 -7.47 1.86 -0.64
N THR A 49 -7.20 0.76 0.05
CA THR A 49 -5.86 0.47 0.60
C THR A 49 -4.83 0.30 -0.52
N ASP A 50 -5.19 -0.39 -1.60
CA ASP A 50 -4.35 -0.54 -2.80
C ASP A 50 -4.00 0.85 -3.38
N CYS A 51 -4.99 1.74 -3.48
CA CYS A 51 -4.80 3.12 -3.97
C CYS A 51 -3.89 3.95 -3.04
N VAL A 52 -4.00 3.77 -1.72
CA VAL A 52 -3.09 4.40 -0.75
C VAL A 52 -1.65 3.91 -0.94
N VAL A 53 -1.45 2.61 -1.18
CA VAL A 53 -0.12 2.04 -1.44
C VAL A 53 0.49 2.63 -2.71
N VAL A 54 -0.29 2.75 -3.79
CA VAL A 54 0.13 3.38 -5.05
C VAL A 54 0.53 4.84 -4.85
N GLU A 55 -0.29 5.63 -4.17
CA GLU A 55 0.01 7.03 -3.88
C GLU A 55 1.31 7.17 -3.06
N CYS A 56 1.46 6.34 -2.02
CA CYS A 56 2.69 6.30 -1.22
C CYS A 56 3.92 5.93 -2.03
N LYS A 57 3.82 4.96 -2.96
CA LYS A 57 4.91 4.59 -3.88
C LYS A 57 5.35 5.80 -4.70
N SER A 58 4.40 6.52 -5.28
CA SER A 58 4.64 7.72 -6.09
C SER A 58 5.32 8.84 -5.29
N LEU A 59 4.75 9.19 -4.13
CA LEU A 59 5.28 10.26 -3.27
C LEU A 59 6.70 10.01 -2.78
N LEU A 60 7.00 8.75 -2.44
CA LEU A 60 8.31 8.36 -1.92
C LEU A 60 9.30 7.97 -3.02
N LYS A 61 8.85 7.92 -4.28
CA LYS A 61 9.64 7.50 -5.44
C LYS A 61 10.24 6.11 -5.24
N CYS A 62 9.44 5.19 -4.72
CA CYS A 62 9.83 3.79 -4.62
C CYS A 62 9.83 3.17 -6.02
N ASP A 63 10.85 2.37 -6.33
CA ASP A 63 10.96 1.70 -7.64
C ASP A 63 9.81 0.70 -7.83
N GLU A 64 9.52 -0.09 -6.80
CA GLU A 64 8.62 -1.24 -6.87
C GLU A 64 7.69 -1.36 -5.65
N ILE A 65 6.56 -2.06 -5.84
CA ILE A 65 5.67 -2.51 -4.76
C ILE A 65 5.87 -4.02 -4.59
N LEU A 66 6.33 -4.45 -3.43
CA LEU A 66 6.42 -5.87 -3.08
C LEU A 66 5.04 -6.38 -2.65
N THR A 67 4.40 -7.17 -3.50
CA THR A 67 3.04 -7.68 -3.28
C THR A 67 2.83 -9.01 -4.01
N PHE A 68 1.84 -9.80 -3.57
CA PHE A 68 1.33 -10.95 -4.33
C PHE A 68 0.19 -10.57 -5.28
N ASP A 69 -0.32 -9.33 -5.20
CA ASP A 69 -1.35 -8.85 -6.10
C ASP A 69 -0.75 -8.32 -7.40
N GLU A 70 -0.90 -9.09 -8.48
CA GLU A 70 -0.41 -8.74 -9.82
C GLU A 70 -0.99 -7.42 -10.35
N ARG A 71 -2.14 -6.96 -9.86
CA ARG A 71 -2.72 -5.67 -10.26
C ARG A 71 -1.86 -4.51 -9.77
N LEU A 72 -1.42 -4.58 -8.51
CA LEU A 72 -0.59 -3.55 -7.89
C LEU A 72 0.84 -3.54 -8.45
N LYS A 73 1.39 -4.69 -8.84
CA LYS A 73 2.73 -4.75 -9.48
C LYS A 73 2.79 -3.95 -10.78
N ASN A 74 1.72 -3.99 -11.56
CA ASN A 74 1.67 -3.44 -12.92
C ASN A 74 1.00 -2.06 -13.00
N TYR A 75 0.66 -1.45 -11.86
CA TYR A 75 0.00 -0.14 -11.84
C TYR A 75 1.03 0.98 -12.08
N HIS A 76 0.81 1.78 -13.12
CA HIS A 76 1.70 2.85 -13.62
C HIS A 76 1.06 4.23 -13.51
#